data_AF-A0A9W9ZK21-F1
#
_entry.id   AF-A0A9W9ZK21-F1
#
_cell.length_a   1.000
_cell.length_b   1.000
_cell.length_c   1.000
_cell.angle_alpha   90.00
_cell.angle_beta   90.00
_cell.angle_gamma   90.00
#
_symmetry.space_group_name_H-M   'P 1'
#
loop_
_entity.id
_entity.type
_entity.pdbx_description
1 polymer ?
#
loop_
_entity_poly.entity_id
_entity_poly.type
_entity_poly.pdbx_seq_one_letter_code
_entity_poly.pdbx_strand_id
1 'polypeptide(L)'
;MLHEDECYICGDGGELLMCDKGGCLKCYHKDCLGGDVTSRGKWICPWHFCDDCGKWANILCTECPNSYCKAHASGQITELGNGIHVCCDHIMTRKKTTQNHQTEEVEKDGGEAASAGIE
;
A
#
# COMPACT_ATOMS: atom_id res chain seq x y z
N MET A 1 24.04 6.26 -9.35
CA MET A 1 22.78 6.31 -8.58
C MET A 1 23.02 5.52 -7.30
N LEU A 2 22.69 6.10 -6.15
CA LEU A 2 22.90 5.51 -4.83
C LEU A 2 21.53 5.13 -4.27
N HIS A 3 21.42 3.94 -3.68
CA HIS A 3 20.23 3.53 -2.96
C HIS A 3 19.98 4.42 -1.73
N GLU A 4 18.72 4.45 -1.29
CA GLU A 4 18.30 5.10 -0.05
C GLU A 4 18.98 4.43 1.16
N ASP A 5 19.15 5.19 2.24
CA ASP A 5 19.77 4.75 3.49
C ASP A 5 18.75 4.33 4.57
N GLU A 6 17.48 4.24 4.17
CA GLU A 6 16.35 3.86 5.03
C GLU A 6 15.63 2.62 4.46
N CYS A 7 15.12 1.77 5.34
CA CYS A 7 14.24 0.68 4.95
C CYS A 7 12.88 1.23 4.51
N TYR A 8 12.45 0.84 3.31
CA TYR A 8 11.19 1.31 2.73
C TYR A 8 9.92 0.75 3.41
N ILE A 9 10.07 -0.11 4.42
CA ILE A 9 8.97 -0.65 5.23
C ILE A 9 8.86 0.10 6.56
N CYS A 10 9.94 0.21 7.33
CA CYS A 10 9.90 0.79 8.68
C CYS A 10 10.42 2.23 8.75
N GLY A 11 11.15 2.72 7.75
CA GLY A 11 11.77 4.05 7.73
C GLY A 11 13.11 4.13 8.48
N ASP A 12 13.58 3.04 9.09
CA ASP A 12 14.84 3.04 9.84
C ASP A 12 16.03 2.64 8.96
N GLY A 13 17.21 3.18 9.27
CA GLY A 13 18.47 2.75 8.66
C GLY A 13 19.03 1.43 9.22
N GLY A 14 20.26 1.09 8.87
CA GLY A 14 20.98 -0.07 9.39
C GLY A 14 21.49 -1.02 8.29
N GLU A 15 21.38 -2.33 8.52
CA GLU A 15 21.76 -3.33 7.53
C GLU A 15 20.64 -3.53 6.49
N LEU A 16 20.84 -2.97 5.30
CA LEU A 16 19.83 -2.91 4.26
C LEU A 16 20.19 -3.75 3.04
N LEU A 17 19.20 -4.50 2.55
CA LEU A 17 19.21 -5.14 1.24
C LEU A 17 18.83 -4.14 0.16
N MET A 18 19.71 -3.99 -0.83
CA MET A 18 19.56 -3.07 -1.96
C MET A 18 18.92 -3.79 -3.16
N CYS A 19 17.94 -3.16 -3.80
CA CYS A 19 17.32 -3.70 -5.01
C CYS A 19 18.27 -3.64 -6.23
N ASP A 20 18.45 -4.73 -6.98
CA ASP A 20 19.31 -4.77 -8.17
C ASP A 20 18.63 -4.28 -9.45
N LYS A 21 17.35 -3.88 -9.39
CA LYS A 21 16.64 -3.34 -10.56
C LYS A 21 17.23 -1.98 -10.92
N GLY A 22 17.70 -1.83 -12.16
CA GLY A 22 18.26 -0.57 -12.65
C GLY A 22 17.31 0.61 -12.41
N GLY A 23 17.81 1.64 -11.73
CA GLY A 23 17.04 2.85 -11.38
C GLY A 23 16.18 2.74 -10.12
N CYS A 24 16.09 1.56 -9.48
CA CYS A 24 15.45 1.43 -8.18
C CYS A 24 16.43 1.80 -7.07
N LEU A 25 16.02 2.70 -6.18
CA LEU A 25 16.84 3.14 -5.04
C LEU A 25 16.36 2.52 -3.72
N LYS A 26 15.35 1.64 -3.74
CA LYS A 26 14.71 1.12 -2.52
C LYS A 26 15.58 0.11 -1.78
N CYS A 27 15.54 0.23 -0.46
CA CYS A 27 16.27 -0.58 0.51
C CYS A 27 15.35 -1.20 1.54
N TYR A 28 15.75 -2.35 2.11
CA TYR A 28 14.89 -3.13 3.01
C TYR A 28 15.72 -3.88 4.05
N HIS A 29 15.28 -3.94 5.31
CA HIS A 29 15.79 -4.96 6.21
C HIS A 29 15.29 -6.34 5.77
N LYS A 30 16.14 -7.35 5.93
CA LYS A 30 15.76 -8.75 5.66
C LYS A 30 14.58 -9.19 6.52
N ASP A 31 14.55 -8.74 7.77
CA ASP A 31 13.49 -9.10 8.73
C ASP A 31 12.16 -8.42 8.40
N CYS A 32 12.19 -7.17 7.92
CA CYS A 32 10.98 -6.48 7.44
C CYS A 32 10.34 -7.17 6.23
N LEU A 33 11.13 -7.94 5.46
CA LEU A 33 10.65 -8.76 4.34
C LEU A 33 10.19 -10.17 4.77
N GLY A 34 10.22 -10.49 6.06
CA GLY A 34 9.84 -11.82 6.58
C GLY A 34 10.97 -12.84 6.60
N GLY A 35 12.24 -12.41 6.50
CA GLY A 35 13.42 -13.23 6.83
C GLY A 35 13.87 -14.24 5.76
N ASP A 36 13.00 -14.69 4.85
CA ASP A 36 13.35 -15.69 3.82
C ASP A 36 13.78 -15.09 2.46
N VAL A 37 14.63 -14.07 2.53
CA VAL A 37 15.19 -13.45 1.32
C VAL A 37 16.51 -14.14 0.97
N THR A 38 16.50 -14.92 -0.12
CA THR A 38 17.72 -15.52 -0.66
C THR A 38 18.38 -14.56 -1.65
N SER A 39 19.51 -13.96 -1.26
CA SER A 39 20.31 -13.05 -2.11
C SER A 39 21.31 -13.77 -3.03
N ARG A 40 21.09 -15.05 -3.35
CA ARG A 40 21.95 -15.77 -4.30
C ARG A 40 21.66 -15.28 -5.72
N GLY A 41 22.38 -14.24 -6.13
CA GLY A 41 22.24 -13.60 -7.45
C GLY A 41 21.46 -12.29 -7.37
N LYS A 42 20.88 -11.87 -8.50
CA LYS A 42 20.14 -10.62 -8.57
C LYS A 42 18.86 -10.70 -7.75
N TRP A 43 18.65 -9.73 -6.87
CA TRP A 43 17.43 -9.60 -6.09
C TRP A 43 16.65 -8.35 -6.50
N ILE A 44 15.35 -8.53 -6.76
CA ILE A 44 14.44 -7.47 -7.15
C ILE A 44 13.41 -7.32 -6.04
N CYS A 45 13.28 -6.11 -5.50
CA CYS A 45 12.43 -5.88 -4.33
C CYS A 45 10.92 -6.04 -4.64
N PRO A 46 10.08 -6.27 -3.61
CA PRO A 46 8.64 -6.48 -3.77
C PRO A 46 7.90 -5.36 -4.48
N TRP A 47 8.40 -4.12 -4.39
CA TRP A 47 7.83 -2.93 -5.04
C TRP A 47 7.70 -3.04 -6.57
N HIS A 48 8.30 -4.05 -7.20
CA HIS A 48 8.17 -4.30 -8.63
C HIS A 48 7.17 -5.41 -9.00
N PHE A 49 6.53 -6.03 -8.01
CA PHE A 49 5.65 -7.17 -8.19
C PHE A 49 4.27 -6.89 -7.58
N CYS A 50 3.24 -7.26 -8.32
CA CYS A 50 1.85 -7.08 -7.94
C CYS A 50 1.54 -7.85 -6.66
N ASP A 51 1.06 -7.18 -5.61
CA ASP A 51 0.75 -7.85 -4.33
C ASP A 51 -0.30 -8.95 -4.49
N ASP A 52 -1.27 -8.75 -5.40
CA ASP A 52 -2.34 -9.73 -5.62
C ASP A 52 -1.90 -10.97 -6.42
N CYS A 53 -0.86 -10.89 -7.27
CA CYS A 53 -0.56 -11.99 -8.20
C CYS A 53 0.91 -12.28 -8.49
N GLY A 54 1.84 -11.52 -7.91
CA GLY A 54 3.29 -11.68 -8.07
C GLY A 54 3.86 -11.35 -9.46
N LYS A 55 3.03 -10.99 -10.45
CA LYS A 55 3.49 -10.53 -11.77
C LYS A 55 4.05 -9.11 -11.69
N TRP A 56 4.80 -8.68 -12.70
CA TRP A 56 5.31 -7.30 -12.77
C TRP A 56 4.22 -6.24 -12.55
N ALA A 57 4.47 -5.38 -11.58
CA ALA A 57 3.64 -4.22 -11.31
C ALA A 57 3.92 -3.10 -12.32
N ASN A 58 2.90 -2.28 -12.57
CA ASN A 58 3.01 -1.09 -13.42
C ASN A 58 2.58 0.19 -12.68
N ILE A 59 1.91 0.03 -11.53
CA ILE A 59 1.38 1.12 -10.72
C ILE A 59 1.88 0.88 -9.32
N LEU A 60 2.73 1.78 -8.82
CA LEU A 60 3.55 1.54 -7.64
C LEU A 60 3.17 2.55 -6.55
N CYS A 61 2.91 2.09 -5.32
CA CYS A 61 2.69 3.02 -4.22
C CYS A 61 3.96 3.83 -3.94
N THR A 62 3.85 5.14 -3.70
CA THR A 62 5.02 5.98 -3.37
C THR A 62 5.42 5.91 -1.90
N GLU A 63 4.56 5.37 -1.05
CA GLU A 63 4.70 5.40 0.42
C GLU A 63 5.04 4.05 1.04
N CYS A 64 4.94 2.96 0.28
CA CYS A 64 5.20 1.62 0.78
C CYS A 64 5.54 0.64 -0.35
N PRO A 65 5.94 -0.60 -0.04
CA PRO A 65 6.30 -1.58 -1.06
C PRO A 65 5.12 -2.08 -1.89
N ASN A 66 3.88 -1.77 -1.52
CA ASN A 66 2.72 -2.28 -2.24
C ASN A 66 2.70 -1.74 -3.68
N SER A 67 2.42 -2.62 -4.63
CA SER A 67 2.36 -2.30 -6.04
C SER A 67 1.42 -3.25 -6.78
N TYR A 68 0.88 -2.81 -7.92
CA TYR A 68 -0.16 -3.55 -8.64
C TYR A 68 0.09 -3.59 -10.14
N CYS A 69 -0.27 -4.71 -10.77
CA CYS A 69 -0.39 -4.79 -12.22
C CYS A 69 -1.68 -4.10 -12.68
N LYS A 70 -1.78 -3.78 -13.97
CA LYS A 70 -2.97 -3.08 -14.53
C LYS A 70 -4.30 -3.80 -14.25
N ALA A 71 -4.27 -5.14 -14.18
CA ALA A 71 -5.46 -5.94 -13.92
C ALA A 71 -5.96 -5.84 -12.47
N HIS A 72 -5.07 -5.58 -11.50
CA HIS A 72 -5.37 -5.59 -10.07
C HIS A 72 -5.24 -4.22 -9.41
N ALA A 73 -4.95 -3.17 -10.17
CA ALA A 73 -4.82 -1.82 -9.61
C ALA A 73 -6.17 -1.19 -9.21
N SER A 74 -7.26 -1.57 -9.89
CA SER A 74 -8.59 -1.01 -9.61
C SER A 74 -9.01 -1.33 -8.18
N GLY A 75 -9.35 -0.30 -7.40
CA GLY A 75 -9.75 -0.43 -6.00
C GLY A 75 -8.60 -0.56 -4.99
N GLN A 76 -7.40 -0.99 -5.43
CA GLN A 76 -6.25 -1.19 -4.56
C GLN A 76 -5.33 0.03 -4.47
N ILE A 77 -5.26 0.85 -5.53
CA ILE A 77 -4.34 1.99 -5.61
C ILE A 77 -5.00 3.18 -6.31
N THR A 78 -4.75 4.38 -5.81
CA THR A 78 -5.34 5.64 -6.29
C THR A 78 -4.25 6.59 -6.78
N GLU A 79 -4.47 7.23 -7.94
CA GLU A 79 -3.62 8.32 -8.42
C GLU A 79 -4.04 9.64 -7.76
N LEU A 80 -3.09 10.32 -7.10
CA LEU A 80 -3.33 11.63 -6.48
C LEU A 80 -2.97 12.80 -7.42
N GLY A 81 -2.28 12.51 -8.53
CA GLY A 81 -1.81 13.47 -9.51
C GLY A 81 -0.28 13.47 -9.64
N ASN A 82 0.23 14.05 -10.73
CA ASN A 82 1.68 14.14 -11.01
C ASN A 82 2.43 12.79 -11.01
N GLY A 83 1.74 11.69 -11.34
CA GLY A 83 2.31 10.34 -11.29
C GLY A 83 2.49 9.77 -9.87
N ILE A 84 1.94 10.45 -8.84
CA ILE A 84 1.91 9.94 -7.47
C ILE A 84 0.75 8.97 -7.33
N HIS A 85 1.05 7.73 -7.00
CA HIS A 85 0.07 6.69 -6.70
C HIS A 85 0.21 6.22 -5.27
N VAL A 86 -0.90 5.98 -4.59
CA VAL A 86 -0.90 5.53 -3.20
C VAL A 86 -1.93 4.43 -2.99
N CYS A 87 -1.52 3.32 -2.36
CA CYS A 87 -2.40 2.18 -2.09
C CYS A 87 -3.47 2.51 -1.05
N CYS A 88 -4.50 1.67 -0.96
CA CYS A 88 -5.66 1.84 -0.09
C CYS A 88 -5.29 1.99 1.39
N ASP A 89 -4.21 1.36 1.85
CA ASP A 89 -3.72 1.45 3.23
C ASP A 89 -3.43 2.90 3.66
N HIS A 90 -2.94 3.75 2.77
CA HIS A 90 -2.64 5.15 3.09
C HIS A 90 -3.78 6.13 2.72
N ILE A 91 -4.85 5.66 2.08
CA ILE A 91 -6.05 6.49 1.85
C ILE A 91 -6.96 6.41 3.07
N MET A 92 -7.10 5.22 3.65
CA MET A 92 -7.89 5.03 4.87
C MET A 92 -7.32 5.81 6.06
N THR A 93 -6.01 6.01 6.13
CA THR A 93 -5.36 6.82 7.16
C THR A 93 -5.56 8.33 6.94
N ARG A 94 -5.60 8.82 5.70
CA ARG A 94 -5.83 10.25 5.39
C ARG A 94 -7.25 10.73 5.69
N LYS A 95 -8.26 9.86 5.56
CA LYS A 95 -9.65 10.21 5.89
C LYS A 95 -9.89 10.49 7.39
N LYS A 96 -8.95 10.11 8.28
CA LYS A 96 -9.06 10.40 9.72
C LYS A 96 -8.65 11.81 10.11
N THR A 97 -7.99 12.58 9.23
CA THR A 97 -7.41 13.90 9.58
C THR A 97 -8.25 15.09 9.08
N THR A 98 -9.37 14.86 8.39
CA THR A 98 -10.26 15.93 7.89
C THR A 98 -11.69 15.84 8.45
N GLN A 99 -11.83 15.49 9.73
CA GLN A 99 -13.08 15.70 10.47
C GLN A 99 -12.85 16.56 11.72
N ASN A 100 -12.52 17.84 11.50
CA ASN A 100 -12.67 18.87 12.53
C ASN A 100 -12.97 20.25 11.90
N HIS A 101 -14.15 20.39 11.27
CA HIS A 101 -15.07 21.52 11.47
C HIS A 101 -16.41 21.30 10.70
N GLN A 102 -17.47 20.99 11.45
CA GLN A 102 -18.91 21.33 11.34
C GLN A 102 -19.64 21.10 10.00
N THR A 103 -20.83 20.48 9.96
CA THR A 103 -22.00 20.66 10.85
C THR A 103 -22.82 19.37 11.10
N GLU A 104 -23.23 19.19 12.36
CA GLU A 104 -24.47 18.57 12.88
C GLU A 104 -25.71 19.00 12.05
N GLU A 105 -26.88 18.36 11.97
CA GLU A 105 -27.60 17.26 12.63
C GLU A 105 -28.90 17.05 11.80
N VAL A 106 -29.56 15.90 11.89
CA VAL A 106 -30.97 15.76 12.33
C VAL A 106 -31.27 14.25 12.41
N GLU A 107 -31.36 13.74 13.64
CA GLU A 107 -32.02 12.48 14.00
C GLU A 107 -33.55 12.59 13.83
N LYS A 108 -34.28 11.52 13.50
CA LYS A 108 -35.11 10.64 14.37
C LYS A 108 -36.26 10.15 13.45
N ASP A 109 -36.95 9.03 13.60
CA ASP A 109 -37.44 8.18 14.70
C ASP A 109 -37.87 6.87 13.97
N GLY A 110 -37.68 5.63 14.44
CA GLY A 110 -38.28 5.06 15.64
C GLY A 110 -39.28 3.94 15.28
N GLY A 111 -38.97 2.70 15.67
CA GLY A 111 -39.88 1.54 15.86
C GLY A 111 -40.58 0.96 14.61
N GLU A 112 -41.01 -0.30 14.53
CA GLU A 112 -40.94 -1.46 15.43
C GLU A 112 -41.32 -2.71 14.59
N ALA A 113 -41.09 -3.90 15.16
CA ALA A 113 -41.04 -5.21 14.51
C ALA A 113 -42.38 -5.80 14.01
N ALA A 114 -42.33 -6.75 13.05
CA ALA A 114 -42.59 -8.18 13.26
C ALA A 114 -43.06 -8.96 12.01
N SER A 115 -42.47 -10.16 11.86
CA SER A 115 -43.03 -11.46 11.45
C SER A 115 -43.60 -11.77 10.04
N ALA A 116 -42.99 -12.82 9.45
CA ALA A 116 -43.57 -14.09 8.96
C ALA A 116 -44.18 -14.25 7.54
N GLY A 117 -43.79 -15.38 6.91
CA GLY A 117 -44.54 -16.17 5.92
C GLY A 117 -44.25 -15.80 4.46
N ILE A 118 -43.51 -16.61 3.67
CA ILE A 118 -43.90 -17.83 2.92
C ILE A 118 -45.12 -17.68 1.99
N GLU A 119 -44.86 -17.60 0.68
CA GLU A 119 -45.42 -18.46 -0.38
C GLU A 119 -44.67 -18.23 -1.70
#